data_AF-A0A0F9VE55-F1
#
_entry.id   AF-A0A0F9VE55-F1
#
_cell.length_a   1.000
_cell.length_b   1.000
_cell.length_c   1.000
_cell.angle_alpha   90.00
_cell.angle_beta   90.00
_cell.angle_gamma   90.00
#
_symmetry.space_group_name_H-M   'P 1'
#
loop_
_entity.id
_entity.type
_entity.pdbx_description
1 polymer ?
#
loop_
_entity_poly.entity_id
_entity_poly.type
_entity_poly.pdbx_seq_one_letter_code
_entity_poly.pdbx_strand_id
1 'polypeptide(L)' 'MNCPDCKTSMHKNGKVWSGKKKVQRFRCPKCGRTTTRHQ' A
#
# COMPACT_ATOMS: atom_id res chain seq x y z
N MET A 1 3.75 -2.57 6.98
CA MET A 1 4.35 -1.48 6.18
C MET A 1 3.90 -0.19 6.80
N ASN A 2 4.83 0.60 7.32
CA ASN A 2 4.54 1.91 7.88
C ASN A 2 4.76 2.96 6.78
N CYS A 3 3.92 4.00 6.76
CA CYS A 3 4.13 5.11 5.85
C CYS A 3 5.46 5.80 6.22
N PRO A 4 6.38 6.01 5.26
CA PRO A 4 7.68 6.63 5.56
C PRO A 4 7.53 8.05 6.11
N ASP A 5 6.50 8.79 5.66
CA ASP A 5 6.27 10.18 6.07
C ASP A 5 5.52 10.25 7.42
N CYS A 6 4.41 9.53 7.54
CA CYS A 6 3.54 9.63 8.71
C CYS A 6 3.91 8.66 9.85
N LYS A 7 4.88 7.75 9.60
CA LYS A 7 5.26 6.64 10.50
C LYS A 7 4.09 5.78 10.99
N THR A 8 2.95 5.88 10.32
CA THR A 8 1.69 5.24 10.71
C THR A 8 1.52 3.95 9.92
N SER A 9 0.99 2.91 10.55
CA SER A 9 0.66 1.65 9.91
C SER A 9 -0.25 1.86 8.71
N MET A 10 0.14 1.32 7.56
CA MET A 10 -0.67 1.40 6.35
C MET A 10 -1.73 0.30 6.33
N HIS A 11 -2.91 0.63 5.83
CA HIS A 11 -4.05 -0.27 5.77
C HIS A 11 -4.11 -0.95 4.40
N LYS A 12 -4.59 -2.18 4.33
CA LYS A 12 -4.81 -2.89 3.05
C LYS A 12 -5.85 -2.12 2.23
N ASN A 13 -5.47 -1.70 1.03
CA ASN A 13 -6.33 -0.92 0.12
C ASN A 13 -6.61 -1.70 -1.16
N GLY A 14 -7.17 -2.90 -1.01
CA GLY A 14 -7.49 -3.79 -2.12
C GLY A 14 -6.26 -4.36 -2.85
N LYS A 15 -6.53 -5.12 -3.91
CA LYS A 15 -5.51 -5.72 -4.78
C LYS A 15 -5.57 -5.05 -6.15
N VAL A 16 -4.42 -4.84 -6.77
CA VAL A 16 -4.33 -4.40 -8.17
C VAL A 16 -3.53 -5.38 -8.98
N TRP A 17 -3.70 -5.33 -10.29
CA TRP A 17 -2.90 -6.14 -11.20
C TRP A 17 -1.61 -5.40 -11.55
N SER A 18 -0.49 -6.10 -11.43
CA SER A 18 0.82 -5.68 -11.91
C SER A 18 1.27 -6.73 -12.94
N GLY A 19 1.02 -6.44 -14.22
CA GLY A 19 1.11 -7.44 -15.27
C GLY A 19 0.13 -8.59 -15.00
N LYS A 20 0.65 -9.83 -14.92
CA LYS A 20 -0.15 -11.04 -14.67
C LYS A 20 -0.31 -11.40 -13.18
N LYS A 21 0.19 -10.60 -12.24
CA LYS A 21 0.14 -10.89 -10.80
C LYS A 21 -0.78 -9.91 -10.07
N LYS A 22 -1.62 -10.41 -9.15
CA LYS A 22 -2.34 -9.56 -8.18
C LYS A 22 -1.40 -9.14 -7.06
N VAL A 23 -1.16 -7.84 -6.93
CA VAL A 23 -0.36 -7.25 -5.84
C VAL A 23 -1.27 -6.57 -4.82
N GLN A 24 -0.93 -6.71 -3.54
CA GLN A 24 -1.66 -6.04 -2.46
C GLN A 24 -1.24 -4.57 -2.40
N ARG A 25 -2.22 -3.66 -2.47
CA ARG A 25 -2.00 -2.24 -2.17
C ARG A 25 -2.19 -1.97 -0.70
N PHE A 26 -1.45 -0.98 -0.23
CA PHE A 26 -1.55 -0.42 1.11
C PHE A 26 -1.73 1.09 0.99
N ARG A 27 -2.62 1.66 1.78
CA ARG A 27 -2.88 3.11 1.83
C ARG A 27 -2.63 3.63 3.24
N CYS A 28 -1.93 4.75 3.34
CA CYS A 28 -1.80 5.46 4.60
C CYS A 28 -3.12 6.17 4.94
N PRO A 29 -3.70 5.96 6.14
CA PRO A 29 -4.94 6.62 6.51
C PRO A 29 -4.78 8.12 6.80
N LYS A 30 -3.56 8.61 7.06
CA LYS A 30 -3.30 10.02 7.38
C LYS A 30 -3.07 10.89 6.15
N CYS A 31 -2.12 10.51 5.29
CA CYS A 31 -1.75 11.30 4.11
C CYS A 31 -2.30 10.74 2.79
N GLY A 32 -2.98 9.58 2.81
CA GLY A 32 -3.54 8.96 1.61
C GLY A 32 -2.51 8.31 0.67
N ARG A 33 -1.21 8.37 0.98
CA ARG A 33 -0.15 7.77 0.17
C ARG A 33 -0.38 6.27 -0.01
N THR A 34 -0.23 5.78 -1.23
CA THR A 34 -0.51 4.39 -1.58
C THR A 34 0.75 3.70 -2.09
N THR A 35 1.04 2.50 -1.60
CA THR A 35 2.17 1.68 -2.03
C THR A 35 1.72 0.27 -2.37
N THR A 36 2.36 -0.36 -3.33
CA THR A 36 2.23 -1.79 -3.62
C THR A 36 3.39 -2.53 -2.97
N ARG A 37 3.13 -3.65 -2.28
CA ARG A 37 4.21 -4.54 -1.88
C ARG A 37 4.56 -5.41 -3.08
N HIS A 38 5.67 -5.09 -3.76
CA HIS A 38 6.38 -6.08 -4.55
C HIS A 38 7.21 -6.89 -3.56
N GLN A 39 6.90 -8.19 -3.41
CA GLN A 39 7.82 -9.13 -2.77
C GLN A 39 8.98 -9.38 -3.71
#